data_AF-A0A7J4KE14-F1
#
_entry.id   AF-A0A7J4KE14-F1
#
_cell.length_a   1.000
_cell.length_b   1.000
_cell.length_c   1.000
_cell.angle_alpha   90.00
_cell.angle_beta   90.00
_cell.angle_gamma   90.00
#
_symmetry.space_group_name_H-M   'P 1'
#
loop_
_entity.id
_entity.type
_entity.pdbx_description
1 polymer ?
#
loop_
_entity_poly.entity_id
_entity_poly.type
_entity_poly.pdbx_seq_one_letter_code
_entity_poly.pdbx_strand_id
1 'polypeptide(L)'
;MTKRTVTILLVVTVLVFALFLAPVHAANPIPPSNETSKLSVQISASSVGSLYSNSDIVYTQGNGNLADNPPLAPGEGQSTAGYAEKTVATSGSTEYTKLINLDTSSKSQPQNNLETVRVVDYTNTGDGNGVGIMYSNEAVYIDNYATASDGQESCCAWGSSADTVLPASCISVNTGSTVYLDEGRIASDSSARTVSSDIDEGVSVSYTVDIGGSGQTGNDTAVGKATVYVDAIIMEGSGNETNLSSVVAYDESVTVDGLISIAMQTGYSSP
;
A
#
# COMPACT_ATOMS: atom_id res chain seq x y z
N MET A 1 10.63 26.79 20.72
CA MET A 1 9.22 26.61 20.30
C MET A 1 9.27 26.01 18.90
N THR A 2 8.68 24.86 18.55
CA THR A 2 7.47 24.21 19.07
C THR A 2 7.46 22.74 18.61
N LYS A 3 7.81 21.79 19.49
CA LYS A 3 7.65 20.33 19.28
C LYS A 3 6.18 19.86 19.36
N ARG A 4 5.21 20.77 19.20
CA ARG A 4 3.79 20.55 19.49
C ARG A 4 2.84 20.75 18.30
N THR A 5 3.35 21.26 17.18
CA THR A 5 2.53 21.50 15.98
C THR A 5 2.54 20.32 15.00
N VAL A 6 3.57 19.46 15.09
CA VAL A 6 3.71 18.27 14.20
C VAL A 6 2.66 17.20 14.50
N THR A 7 2.18 17.09 15.75
CA THR A 7 1.17 16.09 16.14
C THR A 7 -0.24 16.42 15.64
N ILE A 8 -0.55 17.69 15.34
CA ILE A 8 -1.89 18.08 14.89
C ILE A 8 -2.02 18.00 13.36
N LEU A 9 -0.94 18.21 12.61
CA LEU A 9 -0.98 18.04 11.14
C LEU A 9 -1.11 16.57 10.75
N LEU A 10 -0.43 15.67 11.47
CA LEU A 10 -0.45 14.22 11.23
C LEU A 10 -1.83 13.59 11.48
N VAL A 11 -2.66 14.20 12.33
CA VAL A 11 -4.04 13.75 12.59
C VAL A 11 -5.02 14.28 11.53
N VAL A 12 -4.72 15.41 10.88
CA VAL A 12 -5.61 16.01 9.87
C VAL A 12 -5.41 15.37 8.50
N THR A 13 -4.21 14.91 8.14
CA THR A 13 -3.99 14.12 6.91
C THR A 13 -4.59 12.72 6.99
N VAL A 14 -4.59 12.08 8.16
CA VAL A 14 -5.20 10.74 8.37
C VAL A 14 -6.73 10.76 8.28
N LEU A 15 -7.38 11.91 8.50
CA LEU A 15 -8.85 12.01 8.59
C LEU A 15 -9.57 12.32 7.27
N VAL A 16 -8.85 12.64 6.18
CA VAL A 16 -9.47 13.06 4.90
C VAL A 16 -9.69 11.88 3.93
N PHE A 17 -9.13 10.69 4.19
CA PHE A 17 -9.09 9.60 3.21
C PHE A 17 -10.34 8.71 3.11
N ALA A 18 -11.25 8.76 4.07
CA ALA A 18 -12.45 7.91 4.07
C ALA A 18 -13.61 8.43 3.18
N LEU A 19 -13.45 9.55 2.46
CA LEU A 19 -14.59 10.32 1.94
C LEU A 19 -14.76 10.35 0.41
N PHE A 20 -13.93 9.69 -0.39
CA PHE A 20 -13.99 9.83 -1.87
C PHE A 20 -14.26 8.57 -2.68
N LEU A 21 -14.51 7.42 -2.06
CA LEU A 21 -14.79 6.18 -2.79
C LEU A 21 -16.24 5.78 -2.50
N ALA A 22 -17.15 6.24 -3.37
CA ALA A 22 -18.51 5.69 -3.42
C ALA A 22 -18.44 4.22 -3.90
N PRO A 23 -19.37 3.35 -3.50
CA PRO A 23 -19.33 1.94 -3.91
C PRO A 23 -19.51 1.80 -5.44
N VAL A 24 -18.53 1.20 -6.12
CA VAL A 24 -18.54 0.77 -7.54
C VAL A 24 -18.01 -0.68 -7.73
N HIS A 25 -18.88 -1.69 -7.86
CA HIS A 25 -18.50 -3.12 -7.86
C HIS A 25 -17.49 -3.51 -8.95
N ALA A 26 -16.31 -3.99 -8.55
CA ALA A 26 -15.24 -4.37 -9.48
C ALA A 26 -14.49 -5.65 -9.05
N ALA A 27 -14.04 -5.73 -7.80
CA ALA A 27 -13.40 -6.92 -7.23
C ALA A 27 -13.95 -7.25 -5.86
N ASN A 28 -14.18 -8.54 -5.64
CA ASN A 28 -14.71 -9.03 -4.38
C ASN A 28 -13.57 -9.37 -3.42
N PRO A 29 -13.69 -9.02 -2.13
CA PRO A 29 -12.74 -9.43 -1.12
C PRO A 29 -12.88 -10.92 -0.84
N ILE A 30 -11.78 -11.54 -0.43
CA ILE A 30 -11.77 -12.95 -0.05
C ILE A 30 -12.34 -13.09 1.37
N PRO A 31 -13.23 -14.05 1.64
CA PRO A 31 -13.69 -14.28 3.01
C PRO A 31 -12.53 -14.72 3.92
N PRO A 32 -12.58 -14.35 5.22
CA PRO A 32 -11.54 -14.74 6.15
C PRO A 32 -11.48 -16.26 6.33
N SER A 33 -10.27 -16.78 6.56
CA SER A 33 -10.08 -18.15 7.02
C SER A 33 -10.67 -18.38 8.42
N ASN A 34 -10.92 -19.65 8.77
CA ASN A 34 -11.46 -20.03 10.09
C ASN A 34 -10.58 -19.58 11.26
N GLU A 35 -9.27 -19.47 11.02
CA GLU A 35 -8.31 -18.93 11.97
C GLU A 35 -7.75 -17.63 11.42
N THR A 36 -7.60 -16.63 12.29
CA THR A 36 -7.05 -15.32 11.94
C THR A 36 -5.78 -15.07 12.74
N SER A 37 -4.82 -14.38 12.13
CA SER A 37 -3.55 -14.01 12.74
C SER A 37 -3.28 -12.53 12.59
N LYS A 38 -2.46 -12.00 13.50
CA LYS A 38 -1.96 -10.63 13.45
C LYS A 38 -0.45 -10.61 13.56
N LEU A 39 0.20 -9.84 12.70
CA LEU A 39 1.61 -9.50 12.76
C LEU A 39 1.73 -7.98 12.96
N SER A 40 2.52 -7.56 13.94
CA SER A 40 2.82 -6.15 14.17
C SER A 40 4.32 -5.99 14.35
N VAL A 41 4.91 -5.11 13.55
CA VAL A 41 6.34 -4.80 13.56
C VAL A 41 6.50 -3.30 13.76
N GLN A 42 7.21 -2.92 14.81
CA GLN A 42 7.58 -1.54 15.06
C GLN A 42 9.11 -1.44 15.13
N ILE A 43 9.68 -0.57 14.31
CA ILE A 43 11.12 -0.29 14.27
C ILE A 43 11.31 1.19 14.51
N SER A 44 12.23 1.52 15.40
CA SER A 44 12.78 2.87 15.55
C SER A 44 14.30 2.74 15.62
N ALA A 45 14.99 3.50 14.78
CA ALA A 45 16.44 3.51 14.69
C ALA A 45 16.94 4.94 14.46
N SER A 46 18.06 5.25 15.09
CA SER A 46 18.81 6.49 14.84
C SER A 46 20.26 6.14 14.61
N SER A 47 20.89 6.70 13.58
CA SER A 47 22.29 6.44 13.27
C SER A 47 23.03 7.72 12.91
N VAL A 48 24.28 7.83 13.37
CA VAL A 48 25.31 8.67 12.75
C VAL A 48 26.28 7.72 12.06
N GLY A 49 26.36 7.78 10.73
CA GLY A 49 26.99 6.77 9.89
C GLY A 49 25.97 6.11 8.97
N SER A 50 26.01 4.79 8.87
CA SER A 50 25.20 4.02 7.91
C SER A 50 23.93 3.42 8.53
N LEU A 51 22.86 3.36 7.74
CA LEU A 51 21.62 2.64 8.04
C LEU A 51 21.25 1.71 6.90
N TYR A 52 20.74 0.52 7.23
CA TYR A 52 20.18 -0.43 6.27
C TYR A 52 18.87 -0.99 6.83
N SER A 53 17.77 -0.81 6.08
CA SER A 53 16.48 -1.45 6.32
C SER A 53 16.03 -2.14 5.04
N ASN A 54 15.50 -3.35 5.20
CA ASN A 54 14.84 -4.09 4.13
C ASN A 54 13.63 -4.80 4.73
N SER A 55 12.48 -4.72 4.07
CA SER A 55 11.26 -5.41 4.48
C SER A 55 10.47 -5.84 3.26
N ASP A 56 9.91 -7.03 3.37
CA ASP A 56 9.08 -7.65 2.35
C ASP A 56 7.96 -8.39 3.08
N ILE A 57 6.73 -8.07 2.72
CA ILE A 57 5.53 -8.74 3.20
C ILE A 57 4.68 -9.06 1.99
N VAL A 58 4.27 -10.32 1.91
CA VAL A 58 3.28 -10.81 0.96
C VAL A 58 2.21 -11.54 1.76
N TYR A 59 0.99 -11.06 1.66
CA TYR A 59 -0.18 -11.72 2.23
C TYR A 59 -1.12 -12.15 1.12
N THR A 60 -1.21 -13.45 0.89
CA THR A 60 -2.09 -14.06 -0.10
C THR A 60 -3.16 -14.90 0.58
N GLN A 61 -4.41 -14.70 0.19
CA GLN A 61 -5.54 -15.51 0.63
C GLN A 61 -6.41 -15.87 -0.56
N GLY A 62 -7.00 -17.06 -0.55
CA GLY A 62 -8.01 -17.49 -1.51
C GLY A 62 -9.17 -18.15 -0.79
N ASN A 63 -10.31 -18.27 -1.47
CA ASN A 63 -11.48 -19.00 -0.96
C ASN A 63 -11.48 -20.49 -1.36
N GLY A 64 -10.46 -20.93 -2.12
CA GLY A 64 -10.19 -22.32 -2.47
C GLY A 64 -8.75 -22.74 -2.11
N ASN A 65 -8.15 -23.65 -2.90
CA ASN A 65 -6.83 -24.19 -2.61
C ASN A 65 -5.73 -23.34 -3.25
N LEU A 66 -5.11 -22.46 -2.46
CA LEU A 66 -3.98 -21.64 -2.91
C LEU A 66 -2.82 -22.43 -3.53
N ALA A 67 -2.62 -23.71 -3.14
CA ALA A 67 -1.54 -24.52 -3.69
C ALA A 67 -1.77 -24.94 -5.15
N ASP A 68 -3.01 -24.89 -5.64
CA ASP A 68 -3.40 -25.30 -6.99
C ASP A 68 -3.74 -24.09 -7.90
N ASN A 69 -3.47 -22.85 -7.43
CA ASN A 69 -3.79 -21.62 -8.16
C ASN A 69 -2.53 -20.92 -8.70
N PRO A 70 -2.48 -20.55 -10.00
CA PRO A 70 -3.43 -20.83 -11.09
C PRO A 70 -3.28 -22.22 -11.76
N PRO A 71 -4.35 -22.73 -12.44
CA PRO A 71 -5.61 -22.03 -12.76
C PRO A 71 -6.68 -22.10 -11.65
N LEU A 72 -7.43 -21.00 -11.47
CA LEU A 72 -8.57 -20.92 -10.55
C LEU A 72 -9.73 -21.82 -11.02
N ALA A 73 -10.39 -22.52 -10.09
CA ALA A 73 -11.64 -23.24 -10.35
C ALA A 73 -12.85 -22.28 -10.45
N PRO A 74 -14.00 -22.71 -10.99
CA PRO A 74 -15.23 -21.93 -10.95
C PRO A 74 -15.61 -21.50 -9.53
N GLY A 75 -16.02 -20.24 -9.36
CA GLY A 75 -16.31 -19.63 -8.07
C GLY A 75 -15.09 -19.36 -7.18
N GLU A 76 -13.87 -19.70 -7.62
CA GLU A 76 -12.66 -19.45 -6.86
C GLU A 76 -12.10 -18.04 -7.11
N GLY A 77 -11.57 -17.44 -6.06
CA GLY A 77 -10.86 -16.19 -6.07
C GLY A 77 -9.65 -16.20 -5.13
N GLN A 78 -8.70 -15.34 -5.45
CA GLN A 78 -7.48 -15.12 -4.71
C GLN A 78 -7.14 -13.63 -4.70
N SER A 79 -6.70 -13.14 -3.56
CA SER A 79 -6.07 -11.82 -3.45
C SER A 79 -4.72 -11.88 -2.77
N THR A 80 -3.85 -10.98 -3.21
CA THR A 80 -2.57 -10.68 -2.59
C THR A 80 -2.54 -9.22 -2.18
N ALA A 81 -2.10 -8.93 -0.96
CA ALA A 81 -1.65 -7.62 -0.54
C ALA A 81 -0.15 -7.69 -0.26
N GLY A 82 0.62 -6.78 -0.83
CA GLY A 82 2.07 -6.78 -0.71
C GLY A 82 2.63 -5.43 -0.30
N TYR A 83 3.75 -5.49 0.43
CA TYR A 83 4.55 -4.33 0.81
C TYR A 83 6.03 -4.67 0.70
N ALA A 84 6.78 -3.83 -0.02
CA ALA A 84 8.22 -3.95 -0.15
C ALA A 84 8.88 -2.61 0.15
N GLU A 85 9.93 -2.63 0.96
CA GLU A 85 10.67 -1.44 1.35
C GLU A 85 12.16 -1.72 1.49
N LYS A 86 12.96 -0.78 1.00
CA LYS A 86 14.41 -0.79 1.17
C LYS A 86 14.93 0.62 1.38
N THR A 87 15.62 0.85 2.49
CA THR A 87 16.29 2.12 2.79
C THR A 87 17.75 1.87 3.13
N VAL A 88 18.65 2.59 2.47
CA VAL A 88 20.10 2.52 2.67
C VAL A 88 20.65 3.92 2.79
N ALA A 89 21.28 4.25 3.91
CA ALA A 89 22.08 5.46 4.09
C ALA A 89 23.54 5.07 4.29
N THR A 90 24.46 5.70 3.57
CA THR A 90 25.90 5.32 3.59
C THR A 90 26.70 6.05 4.68
N SER A 91 26.35 7.30 4.97
CA SER A 91 26.95 8.16 5.99
C SER A 91 25.96 9.26 6.37
N GLY A 92 26.32 10.17 7.28
CA GLY A 92 25.42 11.23 7.73
C GLY A 92 24.62 10.86 8.98
N SER A 93 23.48 11.51 9.20
CA SER A 93 22.54 11.20 10.28
C SER A 93 21.22 10.71 9.70
N THR A 94 20.62 9.69 10.32
CA THR A 94 19.31 9.15 9.94
C THR A 94 18.46 8.92 11.17
N GLU A 95 17.22 9.40 11.15
CA GLU A 95 16.15 8.95 12.04
C GLU A 95 15.15 8.14 11.21
N TYR A 96 14.87 6.91 11.65
CA TYR A 96 14.02 5.97 10.92
C TYR A 96 12.97 5.41 11.87
N THR A 97 11.70 5.53 11.50
CA THR A 97 10.59 4.87 12.19
C THR A 97 9.72 4.16 11.18
N LYS A 98 9.34 2.92 11.48
CA LYS A 98 8.43 2.13 10.66
C LYS A 98 7.47 1.36 11.55
N LEU A 99 6.19 1.37 11.19
CA LEU A 99 5.15 0.52 11.73
C LEU A 99 4.57 -0.29 10.57
N ILE A 100 4.40 -1.58 10.79
CA ILE A 100 3.66 -2.48 9.91
C ILE A 100 2.67 -3.24 10.77
N ASN A 101 1.40 -3.24 10.36
CA ASN A 101 0.38 -4.12 10.89
C ASN A 101 -0.20 -4.96 9.75
N LEU A 102 -0.19 -6.27 9.92
CA LEU A 102 -0.93 -7.21 9.09
C LEU A 102 -1.94 -7.93 9.98
N ASP A 103 -3.20 -7.96 9.57
CA ASP A 103 -4.30 -8.61 10.28
C ASP A 103 -5.17 -9.34 9.27
N THR A 104 -5.22 -10.67 9.40
CA THR A 104 -5.91 -11.56 8.45
C THR A 104 -7.40 -11.73 8.77
N SER A 105 -7.94 -10.99 9.75
CA SER A 105 -9.38 -10.98 10.02
C SER A 105 -10.16 -10.34 8.88
N SER A 106 -11.48 -10.55 8.88
CA SER A 106 -12.40 -9.72 8.10
C SER A 106 -12.19 -8.24 8.43
N LYS A 107 -12.17 -7.38 7.41
CA LYS A 107 -12.03 -5.93 7.51
C LYS A 107 -13.18 -5.25 6.80
N SER A 108 -13.78 -4.29 7.49
CA SER A 108 -14.72 -3.32 6.91
C SER A 108 -14.11 -1.94 6.93
N GLN A 109 -14.54 -1.06 6.03
CA GLN A 109 -14.08 0.33 6.01
C GLN A 109 -14.28 1.01 7.38
N PRO A 110 -13.29 1.77 7.88
CA PRO A 110 -12.04 2.17 7.22
C PRO A 110 -10.83 1.22 7.48
N GLN A 111 -11.07 0.00 7.97
CA GLN A 111 -10.02 -0.94 8.35
C GLN A 111 -9.41 -1.63 7.13
N ASN A 112 -8.13 -2.03 7.26
CA ASN A 112 -7.37 -2.70 6.21
C ASN A 112 -6.64 -3.93 6.76
N ASN A 113 -6.29 -4.87 5.88
CA ASN A 113 -5.54 -6.06 6.26
C ASN A 113 -4.08 -5.73 6.46
N LEU A 114 -3.50 -4.90 5.59
CA LEU A 114 -2.14 -4.42 5.69
C LEU A 114 -2.16 -2.90 5.89
N GLU A 115 -1.43 -2.41 6.88
CA GLU A 115 -1.27 -0.99 7.17
C GLU A 115 0.19 -0.71 7.51
N THR A 116 0.77 0.31 6.87
CA THR A 116 2.15 0.71 7.14
C THR A 116 2.27 2.21 7.31
N VAL A 117 3.11 2.63 8.26
CA VAL A 117 3.51 4.03 8.44
C VAL A 117 5.02 4.06 8.46
N ARG A 118 5.64 4.91 7.66
CA ARG A 118 7.09 5.03 7.59
C ARG A 118 7.50 6.50 7.59
N VAL A 119 8.52 6.80 8.39
CA VAL A 119 9.16 8.12 8.40
C VAL A 119 10.67 7.90 8.37
N VAL A 120 11.33 8.56 7.42
CA VAL A 120 12.79 8.62 7.33
C VAL A 120 13.18 10.08 7.28
N ASP A 121 14.06 10.51 8.18
CA ASP A 121 14.65 11.85 8.21
C ASP A 121 16.16 11.69 8.06
N TYR A 122 16.75 12.35 7.07
CA TYR A 122 18.13 12.15 6.66
C TYR A 122 18.85 13.45 6.36
N THR A 123 20.13 13.52 6.75
CA THR A 123 21.08 14.54 6.28
C THR A 123 22.48 13.95 6.13
N ASN A 124 23.14 14.23 5.02
CA ASN A 124 24.51 13.82 4.76
C ASN A 124 25.56 14.58 5.57
N THR A 125 25.17 15.69 6.22
CA THR A 125 26.07 16.52 7.04
C THR A 125 26.12 16.08 8.51
N GLY A 126 25.23 15.16 8.92
CA GLY A 126 25.04 14.79 10.33
C GLY A 126 26.25 14.08 10.97
N ASP A 127 27.18 13.57 10.16
CA ASP A 127 28.44 12.98 10.59
C ASP A 127 29.64 13.94 10.44
N GLY A 128 29.41 15.18 9.99
CA GLY A 128 30.42 16.20 9.74
C GLY A 128 31.18 16.09 8.41
N ASN A 129 30.88 15.08 7.57
CA ASN A 129 31.62 14.84 6.33
C ASN A 129 30.92 15.42 5.09
N GLY A 130 29.58 15.42 5.06
CA GLY A 130 28.80 15.99 3.95
C GLY A 130 28.91 15.20 2.63
N VAL A 131 29.18 13.89 2.71
CA VAL A 131 29.46 13.03 1.54
C VAL A 131 28.52 11.83 1.40
N GLY A 132 27.60 11.63 2.35
CA GLY A 132 26.67 10.51 2.35
C GLY A 132 25.51 10.69 1.37
N ILE A 133 24.92 9.57 0.93
CA ILE A 133 23.64 9.56 0.21
C ILE A 133 22.70 8.55 0.86
N MET A 134 21.41 8.87 0.86
CA MET A 134 20.35 7.93 1.20
C MET A 134 19.61 7.50 -0.06
N TYR A 135 19.44 6.20 -0.24
CA TYR A 135 18.50 5.61 -1.18
C TYR A 135 17.32 5.02 -0.40
N SER A 136 16.10 5.26 -0.86
CA SER A 136 14.91 4.63 -0.32
C SER A 136 13.93 4.26 -1.44
N ASN A 137 13.41 3.04 -1.40
CA ASN A 137 12.33 2.58 -2.27
C ASN A 137 11.25 1.94 -1.42
N GLU A 138 10.00 2.20 -1.76
CA GLU A 138 8.82 1.62 -1.12
C GLU A 138 7.73 1.40 -2.14
N ALA A 139 7.03 0.28 -2.02
CA ALA A 139 5.89 -0.07 -2.83
C ALA A 139 4.84 -0.79 -1.98
N VAL A 140 3.57 -0.49 -2.24
CA VAL A 140 2.42 -1.27 -1.78
C VAL A 140 1.61 -1.67 -3.02
N TYR A 141 1.10 -2.89 -3.01
CA TYR A 141 0.31 -3.37 -4.13
C TYR A 141 -0.79 -4.33 -3.68
N ILE A 142 -1.80 -4.45 -4.54
CA ILE A 142 -2.77 -5.54 -4.49
C ILE A 142 -2.84 -6.23 -5.83
N ASP A 143 -3.03 -7.55 -5.77
CA ASP A 143 -3.50 -8.36 -6.89
C ASP A 143 -4.80 -9.04 -6.47
N ASN A 144 -5.79 -9.10 -7.35
CA ASN A 144 -7.03 -9.85 -7.15
C ASN A 144 -7.37 -10.57 -8.45
N TYR A 145 -7.67 -11.85 -8.33
CA TYR A 145 -8.12 -12.68 -9.43
C TYR A 145 -9.33 -13.47 -8.94
N ALA A 146 -10.44 -13.39 -9.64
CA ALA A 146 -11.62 -14.19 -9.34
C ALA A 146 -12.26 -14.69 -10.63
N THR A 147 -12.73 -15.93 -10.59
CA THR A 147 -13.67 -16.43 -11.58
C THR A 147 -15.09 -16.01 -11.21
N ALA A 148 -16.00 -16.06 -12.18
CA ALA A 148 -17.39 -15.77 -11.90
C ALA A 148 -18.00 -16.83 -10.98
N SER A 149 -18.96 -16.42 -10.15
CA SER A 149 -19.72 -17.29 -9.24
C SER A 149 -21.21 -17.00 -9.40
N ASP A 150 -22.04 -18.03 -9.37
CA ASP A 150 -23.51 -17.93 -9.38
C ASP A 150 -24.15 -18.32 -8.03
N GLY A 151 -23.31 -18.46 -6.99
CA GLY A 151 -23.72 -18.85 -5.65
C GLY A 151 -24.10 -20.32 -5.48
N GLN A 152 -24.02 -21.15 -6.53
CA GLN A 152 -24.27 -22.60 -6.44
C GLN A 152 -23.01 -23.42 -6.17
N GLU A 153 -21.83 -22.80 -6.25
CA GLU A 153 -20.55 -23.47 -6.06
C GLU A 153 -20.34 -23.89 -4.60
N SER A 154 -20.28 -25.21 -4.35
CA SER A 154 -20.09 -25.74 -3.00
C SER A 154 -18.61 -25.80 -2.57
N CYS A 155 -17.67 -25.63 -3.52
CA CYS A 155 -16.24 -25.75 -3.26
C CYS A 155 -15.63 -24.49 -2.64
N CYS A 156 -16.11 -23.30 -3.01
CA CYS A 156 -15.50 -22.01 -2.67
C CYS A 156 -16.58 -21.02 -2.20
N ALA A 157 -16.78 -20.93 -0.89
CA ALA A 157 -17.73 -19.99 -0.32
C ALA A 157 -17.21 -18.55 -0.45
N TRP A 158 -18.12 -17.61 -0.71
CA TRP A 158 -17.85 -16.17 -0.62
C TRP A 158 -18.51 -15.58 0.63
N GLY A 159 -18.18 -14.33 0.94
CA GLY A 159 -18.84 -13.57 2.01
C GLY A 159 -20.34 -13.35 1.76
N SER A 160 -21.01 -12.66 2.67
CA SER A 160 -22.38 -12.21 2.44
C SER A 160 -22.42 -11.17 1.32
N SER A 161 -23.38 -11.30 0.41
CA SER A 161 -23.66 -10.34 -0.65
C SER A 161 -25.15 -10.12 -0.83
N ALA A 162 -25.52 -8.94 -1.32
CA ALA A 162 -26.88 -8.70 -1.81
C ALA A 162 -27.16 -9.43 -3.13
N ASP A 163 -26.12 -9.63 -3.95
CA ASP A 163 -26.18 -10.28 -5.26
C ASP A 163 -25.83 -11.76 -5.19
N THR A 164 -26.56 -12.59 -5.94
CA THR A 164 -26.28 -14.02 -6.05
C THR A 164 -25.26 -14.35 -7.15
N VAL A 165 -24.94 -13.38 -8.01
CA VAL A 165 -23.98 -13.56 -9.11
C VAL A 165 -22.82 -12.59 -8.91
N LEU A 166 -21.61 -13.13 -8.80
CA LEU A 166 -20.38 -12.39 -8.71
C LEU A 166 -19.64 -12.51 -10.05
N PRO A 167 -19.31 -11.40 -10.72
CA PRO A 167 -18.55 -11.46 -11.97
C PRO A 167 -17.09 -11.83 -11.72
N ALA A 168 -16.42 -12.31 -12.77
CA ALA A 168 -14.98 -12.49 -12.77
C ALA A 168 -14.24 -11.14 -12.66
N SER A 169 -13.09 -11.12 -12.00
CA SER A 169 -12.25 -9.93 -11.83
C SER A 169 -10.77 -10.27 -12.00
N CYS A 170 -10.00 -9.33 -12.52
CA CYS A 170 -8.54 -9.39 -12.56
C CYS A 170 -7.99 -7.98 -12.37
N ILE A 171 -7.41 -7.73 -11.20
CA ILE A 171 -6.96 -6.41 -10.79
C ILE A 171 -5.52 -6.52 -10.30
N SER A 172 -4.70 -5.57 -10.73
CA SER A 172 -3.35 -5.37 -10.23
C SER A 172 -3.16 -3.87 -10.08
N VAL A 173 -2.86 -3.42 -8.86
CA VAL A 173 -2.57 -2.02 -8.56
C VAL A 173 -1.27 -1.97 -7.76
N ASN A 174 -0.27 -1.30 -8.29
CA ASN A 174 1.05 -1.13 -7.68
C ASN A 174 1.37 0.37 -7.59
N THR A 175 1.73 0.84 -6.41
CA THR A 175 2.12 2.23 -6.19
C THR A 175 3.27 2.33 -5.23
N GLY A 176 4.10 3.35 -5.40
CA GLY A 176 5.27 3.52 -4.57
C GLY A 176 6.05 4.78 -4.85
N SER A 177 7.23 4.82 -4.26
CA SER A 177 8.21 5.88 -4.49
C SER A 177 9.65 5.34 -4.47
N THR A 178 10.53 6.06 -5.17
CA THR A 178 11.98 5.85 -5.14
C THR A 178 12.65 7.20 -4.92
N VAL A 179 13.57 7.26 -3.97
CA VAL A 179 14.15 8.51 -3.48
C VAL A 179 15.65 8.34 -3.31
N TYR A 180 16.39 9.36 -3.74
CA TYR A 180 17.81 9.56 -3.48
C TYR A 180 17.97 10.92 -2.81
N LEU A 181 18.42 10.97 -1.56
CA LEU A 181 18.56 12.22 -0.80
C LEU A 181 20.00 12.45 -0.37
N ASP A 182 20.44 13.70 -0.49
CA ASP A 182 21.53 14.28 0.29
C ASP A 182 21.00 14.81 1.63
N GLU A 183 19.77 15.32 1.61
CA GLU A 183 19.04 15.76 2.79
C GLU A 183 17.54 15.74 2.53
N GLY A 184 16.74 15.34 3.52
CA GLY A 184 15.30 15.51 3.48
C GLY A 184 14.57 14.53 4.38
N ARG A 185 13.24 14.63 4.33
CA ARG A 185 12.34 13.75 5.06
C ARG A 185 11.38 13.08 4.10
N ILE A 186 11.17 11.78 4.31
CA ILE A 186 10.15 10.95 3.66
C ILE A 186 9.14 10.60 4.75
N ALA A 187 7.86 10.86 4.51
CA ALA A 187 6.78 10.30 5.30
C ALA A 187 5.79 9.62 4.39
N SER A 188 5.46 8.37 4.67
CA SER A 188 4.50 7.60 3.91
C SER A 188 3.55 6.83 4.80
N ASP A 189 2.33 6.71 4.29
CA ASP A 189 1.23 5.95 4.87
C ASP A 189 0.66 5.08 3.74
N SER A 190 0.56 3.78 3.99
CA SER A 190 0.04 2.82 3.01
C SER A 190 -0.93 1.84 3.65
N SER A 191 -1.91 1.38 2.87
CA SER A 191 -2.83 0.36 3.33
C SER A 191 -3.37 -0.50 2.20
N ALA A 192 -3.76 -1.73 2.52
CA ALA A 192 -4.44 -2.63 1.60
C ALA A 192 -5.51 -3.48 2.32
N ARG A 193 -6.71 -3.56 1.75
CA ARG A 193 -7.80 -4.45 2.15
C ARG A 193 -8.00 -5.47 1.04
N THR A 194 -7.96 -6.74 1.39
CA THR A 194 -8.22 -7.86 0.48
C THR A 194 -9.17 -8.90 1.06
N VAL A 195 -9.51 -8.77 2.35
CA VAL A 195 -10.29 -9.77 3.09
C VAL A 195 -11.45 -9.12 3.83
N SER A 196 -12.64 -9.64 3.58
CA SER A 196 -13.87 -9.25 4.24
C SER A 196 -14.87 -10.39 4.20
N SER A 197 -15.68 -10.51 5.26
CA SER A 197 -16.85 -11.37 5.31
C SER A 197 -18.05 -10.78 4.57
N ASP A 198 -17.98 -9.50 4.24
CA ASP A 198 -18.98 -8.76 3.47
C ASP A 198 -18.38 -8.40 2.12
N ILE A 199 -19.01 -8.87 1.05
CA ILE A 199 -18.51 -8.64 -0.31
C ILE A 199 -18.56 -7.15 -0.64
N ASP A 200 -19.55 -6.42 -0.13
CA ASP A 200 -19.79 -5.00 -0.40
C ASP A 200 -18.71 -4.06 0.20
N GLU A 201 -17.74 -4.62 0.94
CA GLU A 201 -16.55 -3.90 1.40
C GLU A 201 -15.47 -3.79 0.32
N GLY A 202 -15.46 -4.68 -0.67
CA GLY A 202 -14.48 -4.69 -1.75
C GLY A 202 -13.03 -4.85 -1.31
N VAL A 203 -12.14 -4.74 -2.30
CA VAL A 203 -10.69 -4.69 -2.11
C VAL A 203 -10.20 -3.26 -2.34
N SER A 204 -9.17 -2.85 -1.62
CA SER A 204 -8.63 -1.50 -1.73
C SER A 204 -7.13 -1.47 -1.51
N VAL A 205 -6.46 -0.49 -2.11
CA VAL A 205 -5.08 -0.12 -1.79
C VAL A 205 -4.98 1.40 -1.76
N SER A 206 -4.19 1.94 -0.85
CA SER A 206 -3.89 3.37 -0.80
C SER A 206 -2.42 3.60 -0.45
N TYR A 207 -1.87 4.67 -1.00
CA TYR A 207 -0.53 5.11 -0.72
C TYR A 207 -0.45 6.62 -0.73
N THR A 208 0.13 7.16 0.34
CA THR A 208 0.49 8.56 0.46
C THR A 208 1.96 8.64 0.74
N VAL A 209 2.64 9.57 0.07
CA VAL A 209 4.02 9.92 0.38
C VAL A 209 4.20 11.41 0.28
N ASP A 210 4.91 11.97 1.25
CA ASP A 210 5.38 13.35 1.29
C ASP A 210 6.90 13.33 1.41
N ILE A 211 7.58 13.99 0.46
CA ILE A 211 9.02 14.13 0.39
C ILE A 211 9.33 15.63 0.38
N GLY A 212 10.03 16.10 1.41
CA GLY A 212 10.32 17.51 1.59
C GLY A 212 11.52 17.76 2.50
N GLY A 213 11.75 19.03 2.85
CA GLY A 213 12.86 19.41 3.72
C GLY A 213 12.81 18.69 5.07
N SER A 214 13.97 18.25 5.55
CA SER A 214 14.12 17.67 6.89
C SER A 214 13.96 18.73 7.99
N GLY A 215 14.21 20.00 7.66
CA GLY A 215 14.38 21.08 8.63
C GLY A 215 15.64 20.94 9.50
N GLN A 216 16.48 19.92 9.30
CA GLN A 216 17.69 19.68 10.10
C GLN A 216 18.79 20.71 9.80
N THR A 217 18.91 21.17 8.56
CA THR A 217 19.81 22.28 8.18
C THR A 217 19.11 23.63 8.00
N GLY A 218 17.78 23.69 8.24
CA GLY A 218 16.97 24.88 8.01
C GLY A 218 16.47 25.05 6.58
N ASN A 219 16.62 24.04 5.72
CA ASN A 219 16.04 24.00 4.38
C ASN A 219 14.58 23.50 4.41
N ASP A 220 13.69 24.23 3.73
CA ASP A 220 12.28 23.85 3.56
C ASP A 220 12.05 22.80 2.45
N THR A 221 13.07 22.56 1.63
CA THR A 221 13.06 21.57 0.54
C THR A 221 14.08 20.47 0.80
N ALA A 222 13.79 19.27 0.33
CA ALA A 222 14.78 18.19 0.27
C ALA A 222 15.80 18.48 -0.83
N VAL A 223 16.97 17.87 -0.73
CA VAL A 223 18.02 17.93 -1.75
C VAL A 223 18.24 16.52 -2.29
N GLY A 224 18.02 16.34 -3.59
CA GLY A 224 18.23 15.07 -4.27
C GLY A 224 17.22 14.84 -5.39
N LYS A 225 16.83 13.57 -5.56
CA LYS A 225 15.91 13.13 -6.62
C LYS A 225 14.83 12.23 -6.04
N ALA A 226 13.59 12.44 -6.46
CA ALA A 226 12.46 11.60 -6.08
C ALA A 226 11.60 11.25 -7.29
N THR A 227 11.11 10.01 -7.30
CA THR A 227 10.12 9.50 -8.23
C THR A 227 8.96 8.90 -7.44
N VAL A 228 7.74 9.25 -7.80
CA VAL A 228 6.50 8.63 -7.30
C VAL A 228 5.76 8.02 -8.48
N TYR A 229 5.06 6.91 -8.28
CA TYR A 229 4.39 6.20 -9.36
C TYR A 229 3.12 5.46 -8.92
N VAL A 230 2.25 5.23 -9.90
CA VAL A 230 1.12 4.31 -9.83
C VAL A 230 0.99 3.58 -11.16
N ASP A 231 0.80 2.27 -11.09
CA ASP A 231 0.51 1.38 -12.20
C ASP A 231 -0.71 0.55 -11.82
N ALA A 232 -1.75 0.59 -12.65
CA ALA A 232 -3.01 -0.07 -12.38
C ALA A 232 -3.59 -0.69 -13.66
N ILE A 233 -4.01 -1.95 -13.54
CA ILE A 233 -4.86 -2.63 -14.51
C ILE A 233 -6.05 -3.23 -13.77
N ILE A 234 -7.26 -2.85 -14.20
CA ILE A 234 -8.52 -3.30 -13.65
C ILE A 234 -9.31 -3.91 -14.79
N MET A 235 -9.61 -5.20 -14.69
CA MET A 235 -10.39 -5.93 -15.67
C MET A 235 -11.59 -6.56 -14.97
N GLU A 236 -12.78 -6.24 -15.45
CA GLU A 236 -14.04 -6.71 -14.87
C GLU A 236 -14.82 -7.52 -15.89
N GLY A 237 -15.40 -8.61 -15.43
CA GLY A 237 -16.39 -9.37 -16.18
C GLY A 237 -17.81 -8.89 -15.93
N SER A 238 -18.75 -9.42 -16.71
CA SER A 238 -20.17 -9.22 -16.46
C SER A 238 -20.92 -10.55 -16.47
N GLY A 239 -21.88 -10.67 -15.55
CA GLY A 239 -22.67 -11.89 -15.36
C GLY A 239 -21.86 -13.04 -14.74
N ASN A 240 -22.31 -14.27 -14.97
CA ASN A 240 -21.72 -15.50 -14.42
C ASN A 240 -20.69 -16.17 -15.35
N GLU A 241 -20.18 -15.43 -16.34
CA GLU A 241 -19.22 -15.92 -17.34
C GLU A 241 -17.88 -15.17 -17.20
N THR A 242 -16.82 -15.70 -17.81
CA THR A 242 -15.49 -15.05 -17.84
C THR A 242 -15.35 -13.96 -18.92
N ASN A 243 -16.47 -13.41 -19.40
CA ASN A 243 -16.46 -12.41 -20.45
C ASN A 243 -15.93 -11.08 -19.91
N LEU A 244 -14.81 -10.61 -20.46
CA LEU A 244 -14.28 -9.28 -20.16
C LEU A 244 -15.26 -8.20 -20.63
N SER A 245 -15.78 -7.40 -19.69
CA SER A 245 -16.72 -6.31 -19.97
C SER A 245 -16.10 -4.92 -19.85
N SER A 246 -15.10 -4.74 -19.00
CA SER A 246 -14.42 -3.46 -18.83
C SER A 246 -12.91 -3.66 -18.65
N VAL A 247 -12.14 -2.67 -19.10
CA VAL A 247 -10.70 -2.57 -18.84
C VAL A 247 -10.38 -1.12 -18.51
N VAL A 248 -9.73 -0.90 -17.39
CA VAL A 248 -9.06 0.35 -17.05
C VAL A 248 -7.57 0.05 -16.92
N ALA A 249 -6.75 0.79 -17.66
CA ALA A 249 -5.30 0.74 -17.54
C ALA A 249 -4.80 2.17 -17.28
N TYR A 250 -4.00 2.34 -16.23
CA TYR A 250 -3.46 3.62 -15.81
C TYR A 250 -2.00 3.46 -15.38
N ASP A 251 -1.13 4.26 -15.96
CA ASP A 251 0.28 4.37 -15.59
C ASP A 251 0.62 5.85 -15.45
N GLU A 252 1.18 6.22 -14.31
CA GLU A 252 1.70 7.56 -14.07
C GLU A 252 3.00 7.48 -13.26
N SER A 253 3.98 8.28 -13.68
CA SER A 253 5.19 8.52 -12.90
C SER A 253 5.59 9.99 -12.97
N VAL A 254 5.98 10.54 -11.81
CA VAL A 254 6.47 11.91 -11.70
C VAL A 254 7.83 11.88 -11.05
N THR A 255 8.81 12.54 -11.68
CA THR A 255 10.19 12.62 -11.19
C THR A 255 10.63 14.07 -11.03
N VAL A 256 11.20 14.39 -9.88
CA VAL A 256 11.80 15.70 -9.55
C VAL A 256 13.26 15.53 -9.13
N ASP A 257 14.10 16.51 -9.42
CA ASP A 257 15.55 16.50 -9.17
C ASP A 257 16.03 17.90 -8.77
N GLY A 258 16.96 18.00 -7.82
CA GLY A 258 17.52 19.23 -7.26
C GLY A 258 16.96 19.54 -5.88
N LEU A 259 16.42 20.76 -5.73
CA LEU A 259 15.64 21.14 -4.54
C LEU A 259 14.22 20.63 -4.73
N ILE A 260 13.83 19.62 -3.95
CA ILE A 260 12.60 18.86 -4.20
C ILE A 260 11.58 19.06 -3.07
N SER A 261 10.33 19.16 -3.48
CA SER A 261 9.15 18.89 -2.69
C SER A 261 8.19 18.15 -3.60
N ILE A 262 7.79 16.94 -3.21
CA ILE A 262 6.83 16.14 -3.96
C ILE A 262 5.96 15.38 -2.97
N ALA A 263 4.66 15.42 -3.21
CA ALA A 263 3.70 14.61 -2.51
C ALA A 263 2.84 13.86 -3.53
N MET A 264 2.50 12.62 -3.21
CA MET A 264 1.56 11.83 -3.99
C MET A 264 0.54 11.23 -3.03
N GLN A 265 -0.70 11.23 -3.49
CA GLN A 265 -1.81 10.52 -2.88
C GLN A 265 -2.46 9.70 -3.97
N THR A 266 -2.56 8.40 -3.77
CA THR A 266 -3.27 7.51 -4.69
C THR A 266 -4.08 6.47 -3.91
N GLY A 267 -5.10 5.95 -4.56
CA GLY A 267 -5.90 4.88 -4.02
C GLY A 267 -6.77 4.22 -5.07
N TYR A 268 -7.03 2.94 -4.86
CA TYR A 268 -8.02 2.15 -5.56
C TYR A 268 -8.94 1.53 -4.51
N SER A 269 -10.23 1.43 -4.82
CA SER A 269 -11.18 0.60 -4.08
C SER A 269 -12.24 0.09 -5.04
N SER A 270 -12.59 -1.17 -4.88
CA SER A 270 -13.94 -1.66 -5.16
C SER A 270 -14.75 -1.61 -3.85
N PRO A 271 -16.08 -1.55 -3.89
CA PRO A 271 -16.94 -2.18 -2.91
C PRO A 271 -17.04 -3.68 -3.23
#